data_AF-F5RP54-F1
#
_entry.id   AF-F5RP54-F1
#
_cell.length_a   1.000
_cell.length_b   1.000
_cell.length_c   1.000
_cell.angle_alpha   90.00
_cell.angle_beta   90.00
_cell.angle_gamma   90.00
#
_symmetry.space_group_name_H-M   'P 1'
#
loop_
_entity.id
_entity.type
_entity.pdbx_description
1 polymer ?
#
loop_
_entity_poly.entity_id
_entity_poly.type
_entity_poly.pdbx_seq_one_letter_code
_entity_poly.pdbx_strand_id
1 'polypeptide(L)'
;MFSTKEMCIMVKFGRKIAGIALGVSLLGVGAAEAAVPPDALVVGGIEYGASESYVRSIYGAPREVETKFNPIYAGGQAVEWEYGNDFDIVFVDGAVRQVEVGMPNGVQTKDDIAVGTDVNTLIAAYGQPDAIHGDKYIYFVDGDSSIGFIFEIERDRVDEIKMGLIR
;
A
#
# COMPACT_ATOMS: atom_id res chain seq x y z
N MET A 1 68.82 15.04 41.93
CA MET A 1 67.65 14.52 41.18
C MET A 1 66.78 13.76 42.18
N PHE A 2 65.73 14.40 42.69
CA PHE A 2 64.62 13.80 43.43
C PHE A 2 63.40 14.70 43.23
N SER A 3 62.27 14.06 42.96
CA SER A 3 60.97 14.63 42.60
C SER A 3 60.03 14.46 43.79
N THR A 4 59.23 15.48 44.13
CA THR A 4 57.89 15.23 44.71
C THR A 4 56.95 16.42 44.50
N LYS A 5 55.70 16.06 44.17
CA LYS A 5 54.53 16.90 43.97
C LYS A 5 53.78 17.12 45.30
N GLU A 6 52.76 17.98 45.21
CA GLU A 6 51.53 18.04 46.01
C GLU A 6 51.44 19.07 47.16
N MET A 7 50.53 20.04 46.99
CA MET A 7 49.61 20.41 48.07
C MET A 7 48.23 20.84 47.52
N CYS A 8 47.28 20.00 47.89
CA CYS A 8 45.83 20.08 47.96
C CYS A 8 45.10 21.44 48.07
N ILE A 9 43.87 21.41 47.50
CA ILE A 9 42.57 21.86 48.05
C ILE A 9 42.33 23.37 48.20
N MET A 10 41.36 23.91 47.44
CA MET A 10 40.06 24.35 48.00
C MET A 10 39.08 24.75 46.88
N VAL A 11 37.96 24.04 46.84
CA VAL A 11 36.74 24.35 46.07
C VAL A 11 36.10 25.65 46.59
N LYS A 12 35.74 26.59 45.70
CA LYS A 12 34.68 27.56 45.98
C LYS A 12 33.75 27.76 44.78
N PHE A 13 32.49 27.40 45.05
CA PHE A 13 31.28 27.59 44.26
C PHE A 13 31.09 29.04 43.79
N GLY A 14 30.73 29.20 42.51
CA GLY A 14 30.20 30.44 41.96
C GLY A 14 29.24 30.14 40.81
N ARG A 15 27.95 30.02 41.12
CA ARG A 15 26.85 29.91 40.13
C ARG A 15 26.79 31.21 39.32
N LYS A 16 26.98 31.12 37.99
CA LYS A 16 26.40 32.06 37.02
C LYS A 16 25.82 31.28 35.85
N ILE A 17 24.49 31.37 35.73
CA ILE A 17 23.69 30.88 34.60
C ILE A 17 23.83 31.90 33.47
N ALA A 18 24.24 31.47 32.29
CA ALA A 18 23.82 32.01 30.99
C ALA A 18 24.54 31.26 29.86
N GLY A 19 23.77 30.60 28.99
CA GLY A 19 24.28 29.92 27.80
C GLY A 19 23.16 29.16 27.08
N ILE A 20 22.23 29.89 26.47
CA ILE A 20 21.25 29.36 25.51
C ILE A 20 21.94 29.25 24.15
N ALA A 21 22.04 28.04 23.60
CA ALA A 21 22.30 27.69 22.19
C ALA A 21 22.42 26.15 22.13
N LEU A 22 21.81 25.37 21.24
CA LEU A 22 21.14 25.57 19.96
C LEU A 22 19.99 24.55 19.87
N GLY A 23 18.87 24.97 19.28
CA GLY A 23 17.76 24.07 18.97
C GLY A 23 18.13 23.10 17.85
N VAL A 24 17.85 21.82 18.08
CA VAL A 24 17.45 20.92 17.01
C VAL A 24 15.99 20.60 17.29
N SER A 25 15.12 21.45 16.77
CA SER A 25 13.74 21.03 16.53
C SER A 25 13.84 19.98 15.42
N LEU A 26 13.82 18.70 15.78
CA LEU A 26 13.36 17.67 14.86
C LEU A 26 11.90 18.02 14.59
N LEU A 27 11.66 18.92 13.63
CA LEU A 27 10.37 19.02 12.99
C LEU A 27 10.14 17.63 12.42
N GLY A 28 9.19 16.93 13.04
CA GLY A 28 8.79 15.60 12.60
C GLY A 28 8.59 15.68 11.10
N VAL A 29 9.35 14.86 10.38
CA VAL A 29 8.90 14.40 9.09
C VAL A 29 7.66 13.60 9.48
N GLY A 30 6.49 14.24 9.43
CA GLY A 30 5.25 13.49 9.41
C GLY A 30 5.43 12.52 8.26
N ALA A 31 5.54 11.23 8.57
CA ALA A 31 5.27 10.24 7.55
C ALA A 31 3.88 10.63 7.04
N ALA A 32 3.80 11.07 5.79
CA ALA A 32 2.52 11.04 5.12
C ALA A 32 2.14 9.56 5.18
N GLU A 33 1.19 9.21 6.06
CA GLU A 33 0.52 7.92 6.02
C GLU A 33 -0.16 7.92 4.65
N ALA A 34 0.41 7.17 3.74
CA ALA A 34 0.07 7.21 2.34
C ALA A 34 -1.10 6.26 2.14
N ALA A 35 -2.27 6.74 2.55
CA ALA A 35 -3.52 6.10 2.27
C ALA A 35 -3.92 6.35 0.81
N VAL A 36 -4.52 5.34 0.19
CA VAL A 36 -4.95 5.40 -1.21
C VAL A 36 -6.21 6.27 -1.29
N PRO A 37 -6.21 7.39 -2.02
CA PRO A 37 -7.44 8.15 -2.23
C PRO A 37 -8.53 7.26 -2.85
N PRO A 38 -9.81 7.40 -2.49
CA PRO A 38 -10.87 6.53 -3.02
C PRO A 38 -10.94 6.50 -4.56
N ASP A 39 -10.62 7.60 -5.23
CA ASP A 39 -10.58 7.73 -6.70
C ASP A 39 -9.28 7.23 -7.35
N ALA A 40 -8.31 6.82 -6.52
CA ALA A 40 -7.08 6.13 -6.91
C ALA A 40 -7.18 4.61 -6.79
N LEU A 41 -8.24 4.07 -6.18
CA LEU A 41 -8.51 2.62 -6.13
C LEU A 41 -9.00 2.10 -7.49
N VAL A 42 -8.05 2.01 -8.43
CA VAL A 42 -8.29 1.68 -9.84
C VAL A 42 -7.20 0.75 -10.36
N VAL A 43 -7.60 -0.33 -11.03
CA VAL A 43 -6.70 -1.25 -11.75
C VAL A 43 -7.20 -1.40 -13.18
N GLY A 44 -6.32 -1.21 -14.17
CA GLY A 44 -6.69 -1.31 -15.58
C GLY A 44 -7.78 -0.33 -16.01
N GLY A 45 -7.87 0.84 -15.36
CA GLY A 45 -8.97 1.79 -15.59
C GLY A 45 -10.33 1.35 -15.04
N ILE A 46 -10.37 0.31 -14.20
CA ILE A 46 -11.57 -0.19 -13.52
C ILE A 46 -11.55 0.31 -12.08
N GLU A 47 -12.47 1.21 -11.76
CA GLU A 47 -12.72 1.67 -10.39
C GLU A 47 -13.40 0.56 -9.56
N TYR A 48 -13.10 0.52 -8.27
CA TYR A 48 -13.89 -0.28 -7.34
C TYR A 48 -15.37 0.16 -7.36
N GLY A 49 -16.29 -0.80 -7.50
CA GLY A 49 -17.72 -0.53 -7.66
C GLY A 49 -18.17 -0.22 -9.09
N ALA A 50 -17.28 -0.24 -10.08
CA ALA A 50 -17.66 -0.09 -11.49
C ALA A 50 -18.66 -1.17 -11.92
N SER A 51 -19.53 -0.84 -12.88
CA SER A 51 -20.54 -1.78 -13.37
C SER A 51 -19.97 -2.80 -14.35
N GLU A 52 -20.59 -3.98 -14.43
CA GLU A 52 -20.33 -4.97 -15.48
C GLU A 52 -20.35 -4.37 -16.90
N SER A 53 -21.30 -3.46 -17.16
CA SER A 53 -21.44 -2.81 -18.47
C SER A 53 -20.27 -1.90 -18.80
N TYR A 54 -19.73 -1.19 -17.80
CA TYR A 54 -18.54 -0.38 -17.95
C TYR A 54 -17.33 -1.25 -18.25
N VAL A 55 -17.09 -2.29 -17.46
CA VAL A 55 -15.96 -3.21 -17.69
C VAL A 55 -16.01 -3.80 -19.10
N ARG A 56 -17.19 -4.24 -19.54
CA ARG A 56 -17.40 -4.80 -20.89
C ARG A 56 -17.17 -3.78 -22.00
N SER A 57 -17.37 -2.48 -21.73
CA SER A 57 -17.07 -1.42 -22.70
C SER A 57 -15.57 -1.21 -22.91
N ILE A 58 -14.75 -1.50 -21.90
CA ILE A 58 -13.29 -1.35 -21.93
C ILE A 58 -12.62 -2.62 -22.47
N TYR A 59 -13.01 -3.78 -21.93
CA TYR A 59 -12.33 -5.06 -22.17
C TYR A 59 -13.06 -6.00 -23.12
N GLY A 60 -14.31 -5.69 -23.50
CA GLY A 60 -15.13 -6.58 -24.31
C GLY A 60 -15.66 -7.77 -23.53
N ALA A 61 -15.92 -8.88 -24.22
CA ALA A 61 -16.40 -10.10 -23.59
C ALA A 61 -15.24 -10.82 -22.88
N PRO A 62 -15.43 -11.31 -21.64
CA PRO A 62 -14.43 -12.13 -20.96
C PRO A 62 -14.25 -13.48 -21.64
N ARG A 63 -13.12 -14.13 -21.38
CA ARG A 63 -12.86 -15.50 -21.84
C ARG A 63 -13.79 -16.48 -21.14
N GLU A 64 -14.01 -16.29 -19.85
CA GLU A 64 -14.79 -17.16 -19.00
C GLU A 64 -15.66 -16.36 -18.03
N VAL A 65 -16.79 -16.94 -17.66
CA VAL A 65 -17.71 -16.40 -16.66
C VAL A 65 -18.10 -17.53 -15.73
N GLU A 66 -17.73 -17.41 -14.46
CA GLU A 66 -18.08 -18.39 -13.43
C GLU A 66 -18.91 -17.73 -12.32
N THR A 67 -19.91 -18.44 -11.81
CA THR A 67 -20.62 -18.02 -10.59
C THR A 67 -20.08 -18.83 -9.42
N LYS A 68 -19.43 -18.16 -8.48
CA LYS A 68 -18.82 -18.76 -7.30
C LYS A 68 -19.63 -18.42 -6.05
N PHE A 69 -19.70 -19.36 -5.12
CA PHE A 69 -20.19 -19.05 -3.78
C PHE A 69 -19.04 -18.46 -2.96
N ASN A 70 -19.22 -17.24 -2.44
CA ASN A 70 -18.26 -16.59 -1.56
C ASN A 70 -18.99 -16.01 -0.34
N PRO A 71 -18.84 -16.62 0.85
CA PRO A 71 -19.58 -16.23 2.05
C PRO A 71 -19.23 -14.84 2.57
N ILE A 72 -18.20 -14.19 2.03
CA ILE A 72 -17.83 -12.84 2.45
C ILE A 72 -18.82 -11.80 1.91
N TYR A 73 -19.48 -12.09 0.78
CA TYR A 73 -20.46 -11.18 0.21
C TYR A 73 -21.87 -11.47 0.73
N ALA A 74 -22.64 -10.41 0.96
CA ALA A 74 -24.04 -10.53 1.33
C ALA A 74 -24.80 -11.31 0.24
N GLY A 75 -25.45 -12.41 0.59
CA GLY A 75 -26.11 -13.31 -0.38
C GLY A 75 -25.23 -14.44 -0.91
N GLY A 76 -23.92 -14.40 -0.65
CA GLY A 76 -23.00 -15.51 -0.88
C GLY A 76 -22.67 -15.81 -2.33
N GLN A 77 -23.13 -15.02 -3.30
CA GLN A 77 -22.87 -15.24 -4.73
C GLN A 77 -21.97 -14.14 -5.28
N ALA A 78 -20.97 -14.55 -6.05
CA ALA A 78 -20.10 -13.66 -6.80
C ALA A 78 -19.98 -14.19 -8.24
N VAL A 79 -19.84 -13.28 -9.20
CA VAL A 79 -19.60 -13.63 -10.60
C VAL A 79 -18.17 -13.24 -10.92
N GLU A 80 -17.37 -14.18 -11.39
CA GLU A 80 -16.00 -13.97 -11.79
C GLU A 80 -15.90 -13.97 -13.30
N TRP A 81 -15.22 -12.95 -13.83
CA TRP A 81 -14.90 -12.84 -15.24
C TRP A 81 -13.39 -12.95 -15.40
N GLU A 82 -12.95 -13.92 -16.18
CA GLU A 82 -11.53 -14.14 -16.46
C GLU A 82 -11.17 -13.55 -17.82
N TYR A 83 -10.11 -12.76 -17.85
CA TYR A 83 -9.55 -12.18 -19.06
C TYR A 83 -8.11 -12.67 -19.26
N GLY A 84 -7.82 -13.19 -20.46
CA GLY A 84 -6.47 -13.40 -20.94
C GLY A 84 -5.49 -14.01 -19.93
N ASN A 85 -4.32 -13.37 -19.79
CA ASN A 85 -3.21 -13.82 -18.96
C ASN A 85 -3.38 -13.33 -17.52
N ASP A 86 -4.14 -14.06 -16.71
CA ASP A 86 -4.21 -13.88 -15.25
C ASP A 86 -4.70 -12.48 -14.84
N PHE A 87 -5.86 -12.12 -15.39
CA PHE A 87 -6.58 -10.88 -15.08
C PHE A 87 -8.04 -11.19 -14.83
N ASP A 88 -8.41 -11.21 -13.55
CA ASP A 88 -9.72 -11.66 -13.10
C ASP A 88 -10.47 -10.55 -12.38
N ILE A 89 -11.79 -10.51 -12.59
CA ILE A 89 -12.67 -9.49 -12.02
C ILE A 89 -13.86 -10.17 -11.36
N VAL A 90 -14.05 -9.88 -10.08
CA VAL A 90 -15.18 -10.39 -9.31
C VAL A 90 -16.23 -9.32 -9.13
N PHE A 91 -17.47 -9.65 -9.47
CA PHE A 91 -18.65 -8.83 -9.32
C PHE A 91 -19.58 -9.38 -8.25
N VAL A 92 -20.21 -8.47 -7.52
CA VAL A 92 -21.27 -8.75 -6.56
C VAL A 92 -22.35 -7.72 -6.75
N ASP A 93 -23.60 -8.17 -6.91
CA ASP A 93 -24.74 -7.32 -7.22
C ASP A 93 -24.49 -6.38 -8.42
N GLY A 94 -23.75 -6.87 -9.43
CA GLY A 94 -23.44 -6.16 -10.67
C GLY A 94 -22.33 -5.11 -10.57
N ALA A 95 -21.63 -5.03 -9.43
CA ALA A 95 -20.55 -4.07 -9.17
C ALA A 95 -19.23 -4.79 -8.88
N VAL A 96 -18.12 -4.24 -9.39
CA VAL A 96 -16.76 -4.75 -9.14
C VAL A 96 -16.45 -4.72 -7.65
N ARG A 97 -16.01 -5.86 -7.11
CA ARG A 97 -15.54 -6.01 -5.72
C ARG A 97 -14.13 -6.55 -5.59
N GLN A 98 -13.62 -7.18 -6.65
CA GLN A 98 -12.22 -7.57 -6.71
C GLN A 98 -11.70 -7.43 -8.13
N VAL A 99 -10.44 -7.01 -8.25
CA VAL A 99 -9.64 -7.16 -9.45
C VAL A 99 -8.33 -7.82 -9.05
N GLU A 100 -7.92 -8.84 -9.79
CA GLU A 100 -6.70 -9.62 -9.56
C GLU A 100 -5.85 -9.62 -10.84
N VAL A 101 -4.55 -9.36 -10.71
CA VAL A 101 -3.58 -9.38 -11.80
C VAL A 101 -2.35 -10.13 -11.32
N GLY A 102 -2.11 -11.33 -11.84
CA GLY A 102 -0.97 -12.17 -11.42
C GLY A 102 0.14 -12.33 -12.47
N MET A 103 -0.01 -11.73 -13.65
CA MET A 103 1.01 -11.80 -14.71
C MET A 103 1.33 -10.42 -15.32
N PRO A 104 2.54 -10.21 -15.87
CA PRO A 104 2.91 -8.99 -16.59
C PRO A 104 2.18 -8.88 -17.93
N ASN A 105 0.91 -8.47 -17.89
CA ASN A 105 -0.01 -8.44 -19.02
C ASN A 105 -0.34 -7.01 -19.51
N GLY A 106 0.31 -6.00 -18.94
CA GLY A 106 0.11 -4.58 -19.27
C GLY A 106 -1.03 -3.91 -18.48
N VAL A 107 -1.75 -4.64 -17.65
CA VAL A 107 -2.68 -4.06 -16.67
C VAL A 107 -1.88 -3.45 -15.52
N GLN A 108 -2.23 -2.22 -15.15
CA GLN A 108 -1.55 -1.44 -14.12
C GLN A 108 -2.55 -0.65 -13.27
N THR A 109 -2.12 -0.23 -12.08
CA THR A 109 -2.89 0.72 -11.27
C THR A 109 -2.95 2.10 -11.93
N LYS A 110 -3.74 3.01 -11.36
CA LYS A 110 -3.77 4.43 -11.79
C LYS A 110 -2.40 5.11 -11.73
N ASP A 111 -1.56 4.69 -10.78
CA ASP A 111 -0.24 5.26 -10.52
C ASP A 111 0.89 4.41 -11.11
N ASP A 112 0.60 3.75 -12.24
CA ASP A 112 1.56 3.02 -13.07
C ASP A 112 2.26 1.83 -12.37
N ILE A 113 1.63 1.22 -11.35
CA ILE A 113 2.14 -0.01 -10.73
C ILE A 113 1.59 -1.23 -11.48
N ALA A 114 2.48 -2.05 -12.02
CA ALA A 114 2.17 -3.30 -12.71
C ALA A 114 2.90 -4.51 -12.06
N VAL A 115 2.46 -5.73 -12.38
CA VAL A 115 3.25 -6.94 -12.06
C VAL A 115 4.65 -6.82 -12.68
N GLY A 116 5.68 -7.08 -11.87
CA GLY A 116 7.09 -6.91 -12.16
C GLY A 116 7.69 -5.57 -11.70
N THR A 117 6.86 -4.63 -11.23
CA THR A 117 7.32 -3.32 -10.70
C THR A 117 8.24 -3.52 -9.50
N ASP A 118 9.34 -2.77 -9.45
CA ASP A 118 10.27 -2.80 -8.32
C ASP A 118 9.57 -2.30 -7.04
N VAL A 119 9.79 -2.97 -5.91
CA VAL A 119 9.15 -2.63 -4.63
C VAL A 119 9.47 -1.19 -4.19
N ASN A 120 10.63 -0.64 -4.54
CA ASN A 120 10.94 0.76 -4.22
C ASN A 120 10.13 1.75 -5.08
N THR A 121 9.76 1.35 -6.29
CA THR A 121 8.86 2.15 -7.15
C THR A 121 7.44 2.14 -6.59
N LEU A 122 6.97 0.97 -6.14
CA LEU A 122 5.70 0.85 -5.40
C LEU A 122 5.70 1.77 -4.17
N ILE A 123 6.75 1.71 -3.34
CA ILE A 123 6.88 2.55 -2.15
C ILE A 123 7.00 4.04 -2.50
N ALA A 124 7.61 4.39 -3.63
CA ALA A 124 7.67 5.78 -4.07
C ALA A 124 6.30 6.31 -4.51
N ALA A 125 5.44 5.46 -5.08
CA ALA A 125 4.09 5.82 -5.52
C ALA A 125 3.11 5.93 -4.35
N TYR A 126 3.08 4.92 -3.48
CA TYR A 126 2.09 4.80 -2.40
C TYR A 126 2.68 4.94 -0.99
N GLY A 127 3.94 5.33 -0.82
CA GLY A 127 4.56 5.37 0.50
C GLY A 127 4.77 3.99 1.13
N GLN A 128 4.99 3.97 2.45
CA GLN A 128 5.07 2.71 3.20
C GLN A 128 3.68 2.06 3.28
N PRO A 129 3.58 0.73 3.18
CA PRO A 129 2.31 0.04 3.35
C PRO A 129 1.75 0.23 4.76
N ASP A 130 0.43 0.29 4.87
CA ASP A 130 -0.28 0.40 6.16
C ASP A 130 -0.13 -0.88 7.00
N ALA A 131 -0.04 -2.02 6.34
CA ALA A 131 0.23 -3.30 6.98
C ALA A 131 1.08 -4.22 6.08
N ILE A 132 1.87 -5.09 6.72
CA ILE A 132 2.63 -6.15 6.04
C ILE A 132 2.26 -7.49 6.67
N HIS A 133 1.83 -8.44 5.82
CA HIS A 133 1.49 -9.80 6.21
C HIS A 133 2.20 -10.81 5.32
N GLY A 134 3.37 -11.30 5.77
CA GLY A 134 4.22 -12.13 4.94
C GLY A 134 4.82 -11.33 3.79
N ASP A 135 4.54 -11.75 2.56
CA ASP A 135 4.88 -11.07 1.30
C ASP A 135 3.85 -10.03 0.85
N LYS A 136 2.76 -9.85 1.61
CA LYS A 136 1.66 -8.95 1.25
C LYS A 136 1.86 -7.56 1.80
N TYR A 137 1.92 -6.58 0.90
CA TYR A 137 1.99 -5.15 1.21
C TYR A 137 0.60 -4.57 1.02
N ILE A 138 0.00 -4.08 2.11
CA ILE A 138 -1.40 -3.69 2.17
C ILE A 138 -1.50 -2.18 2.28
N TYR A 139 -2.30 -1.59 1.40
CA TYR A 139 -2.60 -0.16 1.37
C TYR A 139 -4.11 0.04 1.44
N PHE A 140 -4.59 0.68 2.49
CA PHE A 140 -6.01 0.96 2.71
C PHE A 140 -6.48 2.17 1.91
N VAL A 141 -7.77 2.18 1.59
CA VAL A 141 -8.41 3.40 1.10
C VAL A 141 -8.62 4.39 2.24
N ASP A 142 -8.38 5.66 1.93
CA ASP A 142 -8.64 6.79 2.80
C ASP A 142 -10.09 6.80 3.31
N GLY A 143 -10.25 6.70 4.63
CA GLY A 143 -11.57 6.70 5.28
C GLY A 143 -12.34 5.38 5.20
N ASP A 144 -11.81 4.34 4.55
CA ASP A 144 -12.41 3.00 4.49
C ASP A 144 -11.33 1.90 4.44
N SER A 145 -10.92 1.43 5.61
CA SER A 145 -9.95 0.34 5.72
C SER A 145 -10.50 -1.06 5.39
N SER A 146 -11.77 -1.17 4.99
CA SER A 146 -12.33 -2.45 4.53
C SER A 146 -11.93 -2.78 3.09
N ILE A 147 -11.44 -1.79 2.34
CA ILE A 147 -11.01 -1.93 0.94
C ILE A 147 -9.62 -1.31 0.72
N GLY A 148 -8.94 -1.74 -0.34
CA GLY A 148 -7.60 -1.27 -0.64
C GLY A 148 -6.89 -2.07 -1.73
N PHE A 149 -5.58 -1.88 -1.80
CA PHE A 149 -4.68 -2.72 -2.57
C PHE A 149 -3.95 -3.71 -1.67
N ILE A 150 -3.71 -4.89 -2.22
CA ILE A 150 -2.72 -5.84 -1.74
C ILE A 150 -1.75 -6.10 -2.90
N PHE A 151 -0.48 -5.80 -2.67
CA PHE A 151 0.59 -6.18 -3.57
C PHE A 151 1.33 -7.36 -2.95
N GLU A 152 1.35 -8.51 -3.61
CA GLU A 152 2.20 -9.63 -3.21
C GLU A 152 3.61 -9.37 -3.77
N ILE A 153 4.65 -9.50 -2.94
CA ILE A 153 6.02 -9.15 -3.29
C ILE A 153 6.90 -10.40 -3.34
N GLU A 154 7.45 -10.71 -4.52
CA GLU A 154 8.47 -11.75 -4.70
C GLU A 154 9.75 -11.15 -5.27
N ARG A 155 10.91 -11.48 -4.67
CA ARG A 155 12.25 -11.03 -5.13
C ARG A 155 12.33 -9.51 -5.40
N ASP A 156 11.84 -8.73 -4.44
CA ASP A 156 11.81 -7.25 -4.47
C ASP A 156 10.98 -6.65 -5.62
N ARG A 157 10.02 -7.42 -6.15
CA ARG A 157 9.09 -7.00 -7.20
C ARG A 157 7.65 -7.35 -6.85
N VAL A 158 6.72 -6.56 -7.37
CA VAL A 158 5.30 -6.91 -7.37
C VAL A 158 5.11 -8.19 -8.19
N ASP A 159 4.67 -9.26 -7.55
CA ASP A 159 4.34 -10.53 -8.19
C ASP A 159 2.84 -10.59 -8.54
N GLU A 160 2.01 -9.97 -7.71
CA GLU A 160 0.56 -9.93 -7.90
C GLU A 160 -0.03 -8.61 -7.41
N ILE A 161 -1.09 -8.14 -8.07
CA ILE A 161 -1.90 -6.99 -7.66
C ILE A 161 -3.31 -7.47 -7.39
N LYS A 162 -3.80 -7.18 -6.19
CA LYS A 162 -5.22 -7.34 -5.81
C LYS A 162 -5.79 -6.00 -5.40
N MET A 163 -6.93 -5.64 -5.96
CA MET A 163 -7.77 -4.50 -5.54
C MET A 163 -9.08 -5.06 -5.01
N GLY A 164 -9.53 -4.63 -3.82
CA GLY A 164 -10.81 -5.07 -3.29
C GLY A 164 -10.87 -5.06 -1.76
N LEU A 165 -11.66 -5.97 -1.19
CA LEU A 165 -11.79 -6.13 0.26
C LEU A 165 -10.49 -6.59 0.90
N ILE A 166 -10.10 -5.95 2.01
CA ILE A 166 -8.91 -6.30 2.81
C ILE A 166 -9.29 -7.21 3.99
N ARG A 167 -8.43 -8.21 4.29
CA ARG A 167 -8.61 -9.19 5.37
C ARG A 167 -7.28 -9.55 6.03
#